data_AF-J9E3E5-F1
#
_entry.id   AF-J9E3E5-F1
#
_cell.length_a   1.000
_cell.length_b   1.000
_cell.length_c   1.000
_cell.angle_alpha   90.00
_cell.angle_beta   90.00
_cell.angle_gamma   90.00
#
_symmetry.space_group_name_H-M   'P 1'
#
loop_
_entity.id
_entity.type
_entity.pdbx_description
1 polymer ?
#
loop_
_entity_poly.entity_id
_entity_poly.type
_entity_poly.pdbx_seq_one_letter_code
_entity_poly.pdbx_strand_id
1 'polypeptide(L)'
;MIKTEVVLPVIEVPTTEPLKQMIGSGMIAGNVEGVPVQNGLTTLNQTHVKAATGEEVPHTILVTSRQQYGLPDDAIVFCNFNQLYKIDPPTLSMWCDILKLVPNSILWLLRFPYHGEPNVMRFCAERNIDTRRIVFSNVAAKEEHVRRGQLADVCLDTPLCNGHTTGMDILWTGTPMITMPLETLASRVASSQLYALGVPELVAKDREDYIKIAKRLGTDREYLSQIRAKVWKARTTSTLFNVRQYCSDMERLLHKMWKRYADGLSPDHILSDREGRDPNDRTN
;
A
#
# COMPACT_ATOMS: atom_id res chain seq x y z
N MET A 1 -19.38 -20.04 4.32
CA MET A 1 -18.17 -19.52 3.66
C MET A 1 -18.38 -18.01 3.46
N ILE A 2 -17.80 -17.18 4.31
CA ILE A 2 -17.93 -15.72 4.18
C ILE A 2 -16.94 -15.32 3.08
N LYS A 3 -17.43 -14.86 1.93
CA LYS A 3 -16.58 -14.15 0.96
C LYS A 3 -16.15 -12.84 1.63
N THR A 4 -15.00 -12.83 2.29
CA THR A 4 -14.30 -11.62 2.75
C THR A 4 -13.61 -10.90 1.60
N GLU A 5 -14.13 -11.02 0.38
CA GLU A 5 -13.63 -10.26 -0.74
C GLU A 5 -14.24 -8.87 -0.65
N VAL A 6 -13.40 -7.85 -0.66
CA VAL A 6 -13.82 -6.45 -0.65
C VAL A 6 -14.39 -6.14 -2.03
N VAL A 7 -15.67 -6.48 -2.22
CA VAL A 7 -16.42 -6.17 -3.43
C VAL A 7 -17.48 -5.15 -3.06
N LEU A 8 -17.25 -3.91 -3.48
CA LEU A 8 -18.27 -2.87 -3.46
C LEU A 8 -18.75 -2.70 -4.91
N PRO A 9 -19.86 -3.35 -5.31
CA PRO A 9 -20.35 -3.25 -6.67
C PRO A 9 -20.75 -1.80 -6.96
N VAL A 10 -20.14 -1.21 -7.99
CA VAL A 10 -20.51 0.12 -8.50
C VAL A 10 -21.48 -0.02 -9.66
N ILE A 11 -21.27 -1.02 -10.52
CA ILE A 11 -22.12 -1.40 -11.66
C ILE A 11 -22.05 -2.91 -11.79
N GLU A 12 -23.19 -3.57 -11.94
CA GLU A 12 -23.26 -4.97 -12.37
C GLU A 12 -23.47 -5.01 -13.87
N VAL A 13 -22.58 -5.71 -14.58
CA VAL A 13 -22.62 -5.83 -16.04
C VAL A 13 -22.70 -7.31 -16.42
N PRO A 14 -23.47 -7.70 -17.44
CA PRO A 14 -23.63 -9.10 -17.83
C PRO A 14 -22.32 -9.70 -18.37
N THR A 15 -21.42 -8.86 -18.86
CA THR A 15 -20.08 -9.25 -19.34
C THR A 15 -19.07 -8.12 -19.16
N THR A 16 -17.83 -8.47 -18.87
CA THR A 16 -16.69 -7.52 -18.84
C THR A 16 -16.01 -7.37 -20.19
N GLU A 17 -16.49 -8.04 -21.24
CA GLU A 17 -15.83 -8.06 -22.56
C GLU A 17 -15.64 -6.66 -23.18
N PRO A 18 -16.62 -5.74 -23.14
CA PRO A 18 -16.41 -4.38 -23.64
C PRO A 18 -15.28 -3.63 -22.92
N LEU A 19 -15.12 -3.86 -21.61
CA LEU A 19 -14.02 -3.30 -20.82
C LEU A 19 -12.67 -3.89 -21.22
N LYS A 20 -12.61 -5.22 -21.41
CA LYS A 20 -11.40 -5.91 -21.85
C LYS A 20 -10.98 -5.44 -23.24
N GLN A 21 -11.93 -5.28 -24.16
CA GLN A 21 -11.66 -4.73 -25.49
C GLN A 21 -11.13 -3.30 -25.40
N MET A 22 -11.80 -2.43 -24.62
CA MET A 22 -11.36 -1.04 -24.40
C MET A 22 -9.93 -0.95 -23.87
N ILE A 23 -9.60 -1.76 -22.87
CA ILE A 23 -8.25 -1.82 -22.30
C ILE A 23 -7.27 -2.39 -23.32
N GLY A 24 -7.59 -3.52 -23.94
CA GLY A 24 -6.71 -4.23 -24.87
C GLY A 24 -6.39 -3.45 -26.15
N SER A 25 -7.30 -2.59 -26.61
CA SER A 25 -7.09 -1.71 -27.76
C SER A 25 -6.55 -0.32 -27.40
N GLY A 26 -6.28 -0.05 -26.12
CA GLY A 26 -5.79 1.25 -25.67
C GLY A 26 -6.77 2.40 -25.87
N MET A 27 -8.08 2.13 -25.92
CA MET A 27 -9.08 3.19 -26.02
C MET A 27 -9.09 4.03 -24.72
N ILE A 28 -9.21 5.35 -24.90
CA ILE A 28 -9.22 6.36 -23.81
C ILE A 28 -10.51 6.23 -22.98
N ALA A 29 -11.63 5.94 -23.63
CA ALA A 29 -12.94 5.84 -23.00
C ALA A 29 -13.76 4.76 -23.69
N GLY A 30 -14.82 4.33 -23.00
CA GLY A 30 -15.76 3.35 -23.48
C GLY A 30 -17.12 3.53 -22.82
N ASN A 31 -18.03 2.64 -23.16
CA ASN A 31 -19.36 2.60 -22.59
C ASN A 31 -19.71 1.15 -22.26
N VAL A 32 -20.29 0.92 -21.09
CA VAL A 32 -20.81 -0.39 -20.71
C VAL A 32 -22.24 -0.21 -20.26
N GLU A 33 -23.19 -0.74 -21.03
CA GLU A 33 -24.63 -0.66 -20.74
C GLU A 33 -25.12 0.77 -20.47
N GLY A 34 -24.69 1.73 -21.28
CA GLY A 34 -25.05 3.14 -21.12
C GLY A 34 -24.20 3.90 -20.10
N VAL A 35 -23.34 3.23 -19.33
CA VAL A 35 -22.48 3.88 -18.35
C VAL A 35 -21.14 4.29 -18.98
N PRO A 36 -20.81 5.59 -19.06
CA PRO A 36 -19.54 6.04 -19.59
C PRO A 36 -18.41 5.69 -18.61
N VAL A 37 -17.34 5.11 -19.15
CA VAL A 37 -16.15 4.72 -18.41
C VAL A 37 -14.91 5.26 -19.10
N GLN A 38 -13.85 5.52 -18.32
CA GLN A 38 -12.56 5.97 -18.82
C GLN A 38 -11.48 4.97 -18.48
N ASN A 39 -10.52 4.81 -19.38
CA ASN A 39 -9.33 4.03 -19.14
C ASN A 39 -8.48 4.72 -18.08
N GLY A 40 -8.13 4.02 -17.00
CA GLY A 40 -7.42 4.58 -15.86
C GLY A 40 -5.95 4.95 -16.10
N LEU A 41 -5.38 4.68 -17.28
CA LEU A 41 -4.01 5.08 -17.60
C LEU A 41 -3.96 6.57 -17.93
N THR A 42 -3.28 7.36 -17.09
CA THR A 42 -3.18 8.82 -17.24
C THR A 42 -2.33 9.23 -18.45
N THR A 43 -1.46 8.34 -18.94
CA THR A 43 -0.75 8.52 -20.21
C THR A 43 -1.69 8.60 -21.42
N LEU A 44 -2.89 8.02 -21.31
CA LEU A 44 -3.93 8.07 -22.35
C LEU A 44 -4.89 9.25 -22.16
N ASN A 45 -5.06 9.72 -20.92
CA ASN A 45 -6.03 10.76 -20.55
C ASN A 45 -5.34 12.09 -20.23
N GLN A 46 -5.11 12.93 -21.26
CA GLN A 46 -4.57 14.29 -21.08
C GLN A 46 -5.63 15.34 -20.69
N THR A 47 -6.91 14.96 -20.58
CA THR A 47 -8.02 15.91 -20.46
C THR A 47 -8.32 16.37 -19.02
N HIS A 48 -7.83 15.66 -18.00
CA HIS A 48 -8.13 15.96 -16.59
C HIS A 48 -6.86 16.01 -15.72
N VAL A 49 -5.93 16.90 -16.08
CA VAL A 49 -4.63 17.05 -15.40
C VAL A 49 -4.77 17.23 -13.89
N LYS A 50 -5.72 18.05 -13.43
CA LYS A 50 -5.97 18.30 -12.00
C LYS A 50 -6.47 17.07 -11.24
N ALA A 51 -7.30 16.25 -11.86
CA ALA A 51 -7.74 15.01 -11.25
C ALA A 51 -6.58 14.00 -11.16
N ALA A 52 -5.74 13.94 -12.20
CA ALA A 52 -4.55 13.07 -12.22
C ALA A 52 -3.51 13.45 -11.15
N THR A 53 -3.33 14.74 -10.87
CA THR A 53 -2.44 15.25 -9.80
C THR A 53 -3.06 15.12 -8.40
N GLY A 54 -4.35 14.84 -8.29
CA GLY A 54 -5.08 14.74 -7.02
C GLY A 54 -5.57 16.10 -6.47
N GLU A 55 -5.54 17.15 -7.30
CA GLU A 55 -6.08 18.47 -6.96
C GLU A 55 -7.61 18.52 -7.02
N GLU A 56 -8.21 17.68 -7.88
CA GLU A 56 -9.66 17.51 -8.02
C GLU A 56 -10.04 16.01 -7.93
N VAL A 57 -11.28 15.73 -7.57
CA VAL A 57 -11.80 14.35 -7.56
C VAL A 57 -12.22 13.98 -8.99
N PRO A 58 -11.83 12.80 -9.52
CA PRO A 58 -12.35 12.33 -10.80
C PRO A 58 -13.88 12.28 -10.82
N HIS A 59 -14.51 12.86 -11.85
CA HIS A 59 -15.97 12.87 -12.03
C HIS A 59 -16.47 11.74 -12.95
N THR A 60 -15.57 10.88 -13.40
CA THR A 60 -15.84 9.74 -14.31
C THR A 60 -15.45 8.44 -13.63
N ILE A 61 -16.05 7.33 -14.10
CA ILE A 61 -15.68 6.00 -13.63
C ILE A 61 -14.37 5.59 -14.32
N LEU A 62 -13.31 5.48 -13.51
CA LEU A 62 -11.99 5.07 -13.97
C LEU A 62 -11.83 3.55 -13.88
N VAL A 63 -11.49 2.91 -14.99
CA VAL A 63 -11.28 1.47 -15.08
C VAL A 63 -9.80 1.16 -14.91
N THR A 64 -9.50 0.32 -13.91
CA THR A 64 -8.14 -0.10 -13.56
C THR A 64 -8.06 -1.62 -13.61
N SER A 65 -7.08 -2.19 -14.32
CA SER A 65 -6.91 -3.63 -14.46
C SER A 65 -5.44 -4.05 -14.45
N ARG A 66 -5.20 -5.31 -14.11
CA ARG A 66 -3.86 -5.92 -14.14
C ARG A 66 -3.24 -5.91 -15.54
N GLN A 67 -4.06 -6.11 -16.57
CA GLN A 67 -3.64 -6.06 -17.98
C GLN A 67 -2.96 -4.73 -18.36
N GLN A 68 -3.45 -3.59 -17.87
CA GLN A 68 -2.86 -2.26 -18.15
C GLN A 68 -1.40 -2.15 -17.70
N TYR A 69 -1.00 -2.96 -16.71
CA TYR A 69 0.34 -2.94 -16.11
C TYR A 69 1.14 -4.21 -16.42
N GLY A 70 0.66 -5.06 -17.34
CA GLY A 70 1.31 -6.32 -17.70
C GLY A 70 1.35 -7.34 -16.56
N LEU A 71 0.37 -7.30 -15.66
CA LEU A 71 0.29 -8.18 -14.50
C LEU A 71 -0.63 -9.38 -14.80
N PRO A 72 -0.32 -10.57 -14.26
CA PRO A 72 -1.16 -11.77 -14.42
C PRO A 72 -2.43 -11.70 -13.55
N ASP A 73 -3.57 -12.15 -14.08
CA ASP A 73 -4.83 -12.22 -13.33
C ASP A 73 -4.85 -13.38 -12.31
N ASP A 74 -4.06 -14.43 -12.53
CA ASP A 74 -4.11 -15.69 -11.80
C ASP A 74 -2.93 -15.91 -10.84
N ALA A 75 -2.12 -14.89 -10.56
CA ALA A 75 -0.99 -14.95 -9.63
C ALA A 75 -1.10 -13.94 -8.48
N ILE A 76 -0.36 -14.18 -7.38
CA ILE A 76 -0.21 -13.19 -6.31
C ILE A 76 0.69 -12.04 -6.78
N VAL A 77 0.22 -10.81 -6.62
CA VAL A 77 0.98 -9.59 -6.92
C VAL A 77 1.49 -9.01 -5.61
N PHE A 78 2.76 -9.27 -5.31
CA PHE A 78 3.50 -8.50 -4.32
C PHE A 78 3.91 -7.17 -4.94
N CYS A 79 3.79 -6.05 -4.23
CA CYS A 79 4.23 -4.75 -4.73
C CYS A 79 5.15 -4.00 -3.77
N ASN A 80 5.95 -3.09 -4.32
CA ASN A 80 6.56 -1.99 -3.58
C ASN A 80 6.72 -0.79 -4.52
N PHE A 81 6.11 0.34 -4.17
CA PHE A 81 6.14 1.55 -5.00
C PHE A 81 7.02 2.67 -4.44
N ASN A 82 7.97 2.34 -3.57
CA ASN A 82 9.01 3.28 -3.17
C ASN A 82 10.02 3.47 -4.30
N GLN A 83 10.84 4.52 -4.18
CA GLN A 83 12.05 4.62 -4.98
C GLN A 83 13.03 3.50 -4.65
N LEU A 84 13.74 3.01 -5.65
CA LEU A 84 14.61 1.82 -5.56
C LEU A 84 15.79 2.00 -4.60
N TYR A 85 16.18 3.23 -4.25
CA TYR A 85 17.26 3.46 -3.27
C TYR A 85 16.93 2.91 -1.87
N LYS A 86 15.65 2.67 -1.56
CA LYS A 86 15.22 2.09 -0.28
C LYS A 86 15.37 0.56 -0.24
N ILE A 87 15.67 -0.07 -1.38
CA ILE A 87 15.87 -1.51 -1.48
C ILE A 87 17.37 -1.79 -1.38
N ASP A 88 17.76 -2.42 -0.29
CA ASP A 88 19.12 -2.91 -0.08
C ASP A 88 19.23 -4.42 -0.37
N PRO A 89 20.46 -4.98 -0.48
CA PRO A 89 20.64 -6.41 -0.74
C PRO A 89 19.92 -7.34 0.25
N PRO A 90 19.91 -7.09 1.57
CA PRO A 90 19.10 -7.86 2.52
C PRO A 90 17.60 -7.86 2.19
N THR A 91 17.02 -6.70 1.88
CA THR A 91 15.61 -6.58 1.50
C THR A 91 15.29 -7.36 0.24
N LEU A 92 16.06 -7.16 -0.83
CA LEU A 92 15.82 -7.85 -2.09
C LEU A 92 16.03 -9.36 -1.97
N SER A 93 16.94 -9.80 -1.10
CA SER A 93 17.12 -11.23 -0.78
C SER A 93 15.89 -11.80 -0.06
N MET A 94 15.27 -11.07 0.87
CA MET A 94 14.00 -11.52 1.49
C MET A 94 12.91 -11.69 0.45
N TRP A 95 12.78 -10.74 -0.48
CA TRP A 95 11.76 -10.82 -1.52
C TRP A 95 12.03 -11.99 -2.49
N CYS A 96 13.29 -12.28 -2.83
CA CYS A 96 13.63 -13.49 -3.58
C CYS A 96 13.20 -14.78 -2.85
N ASP A 97 13.42 -14.85 -1.53
CA ASP A 97 13.01 -16.00 -0.72
C ASP A 97 11.47 -16.14 -0.69
N ILE A 98 10.74 -15.03 -0.58
CA ILE A 98 9.27 -15.00 -0.67
C ILE A 98 8.80 -15.53 -2.03
N LEU A 99 9.40 -15.05 -3.14
CA LEU A 99 9.03 -15.50 -4.48
C LEU A 99 9.30 -17.01 -4.69
N LYS A 100 10.34 -17.58 -4.07
CA LYS A 100 10.59 -19.03 -4.08
C LYS A 100 9.53 -19.81 -3.30
N LEU A 101 9.11 -19.28 -2.15
CA LEU A 101 8.11 -19.89 -1.27
C LEU A 101 6.67 -19.74 -1.80
N VAL A 102 6.44 -18.79 -2.70
CA VAL A 102 5.14 -18.55 -3.36
C VAL A 102 5.35 -18.62 -4.89
N PRO A 103 5.40 -19.82 -5.50
CA PRO A 103 5.81 -19.98 -6.89
C PRO A 103 4.94 -19.24 -7.91
N ASN A 104 3.62 -19.17 -7.68
CA ASN A 104 2.67 -18.44 -8.52
C ASN A 104 2.49 -16.99 -8.02
N SER A 105 3.56 -16.22 -8.03
CA SER A 105 3.54 -14.80 -7.64
C SER A 105 4.52 -13.97 -8.44
N ILE A 106 4.30 -12.66 -8.50
CA ILE A 106 5.22 -11.69 -9.10
C ILE A 106 5.54 -10.59 -8.09
N LEU A 107 6.64 -9.88 -8.32
CA LEU A 107 7.03 -8.68 -7.60
C LEU A 107 6.91 -7.47 -8.54
N TRP A 108 6.03 -6.55 -8.19
CA TRP A 108 5.73 -5.34 -8.96
C TRP A 108 6.36 -4.10 -8.33
N LEU A 109 7.32 -3.51 -9.03
CA LEU A 109 8.15 -2.41 -8.54
C LEU A 109 7.95 -1.11 -9.32
N LEU A 110 8.21 0.01 -8.65
CA LEU A 110 8.33 1.31 -9.30
C LEU A 110 9.68 1.43 -10.01
N ARG A 111 9.66 1.79 -11.30
CA ARG A 111 10.85 2.10 -12.10
C ARG A 111 11.38 3.50 -11.77
N PHE A 112 11.96 3.68 -10.58
CA PHE A 112 12.54 4.97 -10.20
C PHE A 112 13.67 4.86 -9.17
N PRO A 113 14.90 5.33 -9.47
CA PRO A 113 15.34 5.85 -10.77
C PRO A 113 15.40 4.75 -11.84
N TYR A 114 15.25 5.13 -13.11
CA TYR A 114 15.22 4.20 -14.25
C TYR A 114 16.41 3.23 -14.28
N HIS A 115 17.61 3.73 -13.97
CA HIS A 115 18.85 2.94 -13.98
C HIS A 115 18.92 1.83 -12.92
N GLY A 116 17.99 1.79 -11.96
CA GLY A 116 17.96 0.75 -10.93
C GLY A 116 17.44 -0.60 -11.43
N GLU A 117 16.55 -0.62 -12.42
CA GLU A 117 15.88 -1.85 -12.90
C GLU A 117 16.87 -2.94 -13.36
N PRO A 118 17.87 -2.68 -14.22
CA PRO A 118 18.82 -3.71 -14.63
C PRO A 118 19.59 -4.34 -13.45
N ASN A 119 19.84 -3.57 -12.38
CA ASN A 119 20.56 -4.06 -11.20
C ASN A 119 19.67 -4.97 -10.35
N VAL A 120 18.40 -4.62 -10.15
CA VAL A 120 17.43 -5.46 -9.46
C VAL A 120 17.22 -6.77 -10.23
N MET A 121 17.06 -6.68 -11.55
CA MET A 121 16.88 -7.86 -12.42
C MET A 121 18.08 -8.81 -12.33
N ARG A 122 19.31 -8.28 -12.42
CA ARG A 122 20.54 -9.07 -12.27
C ARG A 122 20.61 -9.74 -10.90
N PHE A 123 20.36 -9.01 -9.82
CA PHE A 123 20.40 -9.55 -8.46
C PHE A 123 19.39 -10.70 -8.24
N CYS A 124 18.19 -10.57 -8.81
CA CYS A 124 17.15 -11.61 -8.76
C CYS A 124 17.55 -12.84 -9.58
N ALA A 125 18.08 -12.64 -10.79
CA ALA A 125 18.54 -13.71 -11.67
C ALA A 125 19.68 -14.53 -11.04
N GLU A 126 20.66 -13.87 -10.43
CA GLU A 126 21.76 -14.50 -9.66
C GLU A 126 21.26 -15.37 -8.49
N ARG A 127 20.01 -15.15 -8.05
CA ARG A 127 19.34 -15.92 -6.99
C ARG A 127 18.33 -16.94 -7.52
N ASN A 128 18.36 -17.22 -8.82
CA ASN A 128 17.48 -18.16 -9.52
C ASN A 128 15.99 -17.75 -9.48
N ILE A 129 15.72 -16.45 -9.52
CA ILE A 129 14.37 -15.93 -9.77
C ILE A 129 14.22 -15.67 -11.26
N ASP A 130 13.18 -16.25 -11.87
CA ASP A 130 12.79 -15.91 -13.24
C ASP A 130 12.46 -14.42 -13.32
N THR A 131 13.19 -13.69 -14.16
CA THR A 131 13.06 -12.24 -14.30
C THR A 131 11.70 -11.81 -14.83
N ARG A 132 10.94 -12.71 -15.48
CA ARG A 132 9.53 -12.46 -15.87
C ARG A 132 8.61 -12.26 -14.66
N ARG A 133 9.04 -12.69 -13.46
CA ARG A 133 8.32 -12.48 -12.20
C ARG A 133 8.62 -11.12 -11.56
N ILE A 134 9.52 -10.33 -12.12
CA ILE A 134 9.84 -8.98 -11.64
C ILE A 134 9.31 -7.99 -12.67
N VAL A 135 8.22 -7.31 -12.32
CA VAL A 135 7.53 -6.37 -13.21
C VAL A 135 7.83 -4.94 -12.75
N PHE A 136 8.15 -4.06 -13.69
CA PHE A 136 8.37 -2.64 -13.42
C PHE A 136 7.34 -1.79 -14.14
N SER A 137 6.75 -0.83 -13.42
CA SER A 137 5.95 0.23 -14.02
C SER A 137 6.57 1.59 -13.79
N ASN A 138 6.36 2.50 -14.74
CA ASN A 138 6.82 3.88 -14.64
C ASN A 138 6.15 4.61 -13.46
N VAL A 139 6.75 5.74 -13.09
CA VAL A 139 6.08 6.75 -12.26
C VAL A 139 4.79 7.16 -12.96
N ALA A 140 3.70 7.18 -12.20
CA ALA A 140 2.38 7.60 -12.65
C ALA A 140 1.99 8.91 -11.95
N ALA A 141 0.97 9.59 -12.47
CA ALA A 141 0.36 10.72 -11.77
C ALA A 141 -0.18 10.26 -10.40
N LYS A 142 -0.33 11.19 -9.45
CA LYS A 142 -0.59 10.86 -8.04
C LYS A 142 -1.85 10.01 -7.87
N GLU A 143 -2.94 10.35 -8.54
CA GLU A 143 -4.20 9.60 -8.48
C GLU A 143 -4.01 8.17 -8.99
N GLU A 144 -3.39 7.99 -10.16
CA GLU A 144 -3.14 6.67 -10.74
C GLU A 144 -2.20 5.84 -9.87
N HIS A 145 -1.15 6.47 -9.31
CA HIS A 145 -0.20 5.81 -8.41
C HIS A 145 -0.92 5.19 -7.20
N VAL A 146 -1.86 5.93 -6.60
CA VAL A 146 -2.68 5.41 -5.50
C VAL A 146 -3.63 4.35 -6.05
N ARG A 147 -4.48 4.68 -7.03
CA ARG A 147 -5.53 3.78 -7.54
C ARG A 147 -4.99 2.42 -7.99
N ARG A 148 -3.87 2.37 -8.71
CA ARG A 148 -3.28 1.10 -9.19
C ARG A 148 -2.82 0.18 -8.06
N GLY A 149 -2.61 0.69 -6.84
CA GLY A 149 -2.33 -0.11 -5.66
C GLY A 149 -3.45 -1.11 -5.31
N GLN A 150 -4.68 -0.87 -5.78
CA GLN A 150 -5.81 -1.80 -5.65
C GLN A 150 -5.57 -3.13 -6.38
N LEU A 151 -4.71 -3.15 -7.41
CA LEU A 151 -4.41 -4.34 -8.21
C LEU A 151 -3.44 -5.31 -7.52
N ALA A 152 -2.72 -4.82 -6.51
CA ALA A 152 -1.78 -5.62 -5.73
C ALA A 152 -2.51 -6.42 -4.65
N ASP A 153 -1.97 -7.60 -4.34
CA ASP A 153 -2.48 -8.45 -3.26
C ASP A 153 -1.88 -8.03 -1.92
N VAL A 154 -0.57 -7.78 -1.90
CA VAL A 154 0.21 -7.46 -0.69
C VAL A 154 1.34 -6.50 -1.05
N CYS A 155 1.57 -5.49 -0.22
CA CYS A 155 2.76 -4.63 -0.29
C CYS A 155 3.86 -5.16 0.63
N LEU A 156 5.07 -5.27 0.10
CA LEU A 156 6.27 -5.64 0.84
C LEU A 156 7.05 -4.36 1.14
N ASP A 157 6.92 -3.79 2.34
CA ASP A 157 7.63 -2.56 2.72
C ASP A 157 9.15 -2.78 2.82
N THR A 158 9.92 -1.71 2.69
CA THR A 158 11.39 -1.69 2.79
C THR A 158 11.83 -1.42 4.23
N PRO A 159 12.49 -2.37 4.93
CA PRO A 159 12.89 -2.17 6.33
C PRO A 159 13.96 -1.09 6.54
N LEU A 160 14.90 -0.93 5.61
CA LEU A 160 15.97 0.08 5.69
C LEU A 160 15.39 1.50 5.86
N CYS A 161 14.38 1.82 5.06
CA CYS A 161 13.63 3.07 5.10
C CYS A 161 12.23 2.76 4.57
N ASN A 162 11.20 2.97 5.40
CA ASN A 162 9.86 2.54 5.05
C ASN A 162 9.22 3.43 3.96
N GLY A 163 8.13 2.93 3.39
CA GLY A 163 7.13 3.77 2.74
C GLY A 163 6.47 4.69 3.75
N HIS A 164 6.76 5.99 3.67
CA HIS A 164 6.09 6.99 4.50
C HIS A 164 4.77 7.36 3.80
N THR A 165 4.81 8.33 2.87
CA THR A 165 3.66 8.64 2.02
C THR A 165 3.21 7.43 1.20
N THR A 166 4.15 6.67 0.62
CA THR A 166 3.83 5.44 -0.11
C THR A 166 3.11 4.39 0.75
N GLY A 167 3.42 4.32 2.06
CA GLY A 167 2.70 3.45 2.99
C GLY A 167 1.24 3.89 3.14
N MET A 168 1.00 5.20 3.30
CA MET A 168 -0.36 5.77 3.33
C MET A 168 -1.10 5.51 2.00
N ASP A 169 -0.43 5.70 0.86
CA ASP A 169 -1.01 5.47 -0.47
C ASP A 169 -1.50 4.01 -0.61
N ILE A 170 -0.66 3.04 -0.25
CA ILE A 170 -1.00 1.62 -0.29
C ILE A 170 -2.16 1.29 0.65
N LEU A 171 -2.09 1.72 1.92
CA LEU A 171 -3.14 1.41 2.90
C LEU A 171 -4.48 2.05 2.53
N TRP A 172 -4.48 3.22 1.87
CA TRP A 172 -5.69 3.86 1.37
C TRP A 172 -6.43 3.04 0.32
N THR A 173 -5.72 2.19 -0.43
CA THR A 173 -6.31 1.29 -1.44
C THR A 173 -6.96 0.05 -0.85
N GLY A 174 -6.75 -0.23 0.44
CA GLY A 174 -7.14 -1.50 1.06
C GLY A 174 -6.09 -2.61 0.95
N THR A 175 -4.93 -2.34 0.34
CA THR A 175 -3.88 -3.33 0.16
C THR A 175 -3.07 -3.50 1.46
N PRO A 176 -2.98 -4.73 2.02
CA PRO A 176 -2.16 -5.02 3.20
C PRO A 176 -0.69 -4.71 2.94
N MET A 177 0.00 -4.17 3.93
CA MET A 177 1.44 -3.89 3.88
C MET A 177 2.15 -4.60 5.02
N ILE A 178 3.19 -5.37 4.69
CA ILE A 178 4.07 -6.02 5.67
C ILE A 178 5.28 -5.13 5.89
N THR A 179 5.66 -4.88 7.14
CA THR A 179 6.87 -4.12 7.49
C THR A 179 7.67 -4.83 8.57
N MET A 180 8.94 -4.47 8.72
CA MET A 180 9.82 -4.93 9.78
C MET A 180 10.54 -3.71 10.37
N PRO A 181 10.11 -3.19 11.53
CA PRO A 181 10.72 -2.00 12.10
C PRO A 181 12.15 -2.27 12.54
N LEU A 182 13.06 -1.39 12.15
CA LEU A 182 14.42 -1.36 12.70
C LEU A 182 14.51 -0.24 13.78
N GLU A 183 15.70 0.34 13.94
CA GLU A 183 15.99 1.30 15.01
C GLU A 183 15.64 2.74 14.65
N THR A 184 15.85 3.16 13.40
CA THR A 184 15.70 4.55 12.99
C THR A 184 14.24 4.97 12.87
N LEU A 185 13.94 6.27 13.03
CA LEU A 185 12.60 6.79 12.77
C LEU A 185 12.10 6.40 11.39
N ALA A 186 12.95 6.55 10.35
CA ALA A 186 12.60 6.27 8.98
C ALA A 186 12.24 4.79 8.73
N SER A 187 12.80 3.88 9.52
CA SER A 187 12.51 2.43 9.50
C SER A 187 11.34 2.00 10.37
N ARG A 188 10.68 2.93 11.08
CA ARG A 188 9.58 2.62 12.02
C ARG A 188 8.23 3.22 11.62
N VAL A 189 8.19 4.09 10.61
CA VAL A 189 6.97 4.79 10.18
C VAL A 189 5.87 3.82 9.77
N ALA A 190 6.17 2.81 8.95
CA ALA A 190 5.15 1.85 8.50
C ALA A 190 4.58 1.04 9.66
N SER A 191 5.42 0.68 10.65
CA SER A 191 4.92 0.01 11.85
C SER A 191 3.94 0.90 12.62
N SER A 192 4.26 2.19 12.80
CA SER A 192 3.37 3.17 13.41
C SER A 192 2.04 3.29 12.66
N GLN A 193 2.08 3.34 11.32
CA GLN A 193 0.89 3.36 10.47
C GLN A 193 0.01 2.11 10.68
N LEU A 194 0.61 0.92 10.72
CA LEU A 194 -0.12 -0.34 10.92
C LEU A 194 -0.71 -0.46 12.34
N TYR A 195 -0.02 0.06 13.36
CA TYR A 195 -0.58 0.17 14.72
C TYR A 195 -1.77 1.13 14.77
N ALA A 196 -1.65 2.32 14.16
CA ALA A 196 -2.76 3.28 14.07
C ALA A 196 -3.95 2.75 13.26
N LEU A 197 -3.69 1.91 12.25
CA LEU A 197 -4.72 1.23 11.46
C LEU A 197 -5.36 0.05 12.22
N GLY A 198 -4.69 -0.51 13.22
CA GLY A 198 -5.19 -1.66 14.00
C GLY A 198 -4.89 -3.04 13.37
N VAL A 199 -3.81 -3.14 12.59
CA VAL A 199 -3.34 -4.40 11.95
C VAL A 199 -1.90 -4.76 12.35
N PRO A 200 -1.59 -4.84 13.65
CA PRO A 200 -0.22 -5.11 14.12
C PRO A 200 0.29 -6.50 13.72
N GLU A 201 -0.58 -7.44 13.32
CA GLU A 201 -0.17 -8.75 12.80
C GLU A 201 0.63 -8.71 11.49
N LEU A 202 0.71 -7.53 10.85
CA LEU A 202 1.55 -7.29 9.65
C LEU A 202 2.90 -6.65 9.98
N VAL A 203 3.18 -6.42 11.27
CA VAL A 203 4.47 -5.91 11.77
C VAL A 203 5.33 -7.12 12.15
N ALA A 204 6.26 -7.47 11.27
CA ALA A 204 7.21 -8.55 11.49
C ALA A 204 8.23 -8.19 12.57
N LYS A 205 8.61 -9.17 13.39
CA LYS A 205 9.61 -8.97 14.44
C LYS A 205 11.05 -9.05 13.93
N ASP A 206 11.24 -9.84 12.88
CA ASP A 206 12.52 -10.11 12.26
C ASP A 206 12.31 -10.57 10.81
N ARG A 207 13.43 -10.91 10.15
CA ARG A 207 13.46 -11.37 8.76
C ARG A 207 12.63 -12.63 8.54
N GLU A 208 12.71 -13.59 9.45
CA GLU A 208 12.02 -14.87 9.29
C GLU A 208 10.51 -14.69 9.41
N ASP A 209 10.08 -13.87 10.37
CA ASP A 209 8.67 -13.51 10.57
C ASP A 209 8.12 -12.71 9.38
N TYR A 210 8.91 -11.78 8.80
CA TYR A 210 8.52 -11.03 7.60
C TYR A 210 8.23 -11.98 6.43
N ILE A 211 9.13 -12.93 6.17
CA ILE A 211 8.97 -13.93 5.11
C ILE A 211 7.79 -14.86 5.42
N LYS A 212 7.60 -15.25 6.69
CA LYS A 212 6.48 -16.10 7.13
C LYS A 212 5.12 -15.42 6.90
N ILE A 213 4.99 -14.15 7.27
CA ILE A 213 3.77 -13.36 7.04
C ILE A 213 3.49 -13.25 5.54
N ALA A 214 4.51 -12.91 4.74
CA ALA A 214 4.39 -12.79 3.29
C ALA A 214 4.00 -14.12 2.62
N LYS A 215 4.64 -15.23 3.03
CA LYS A 215 4.28 -16.58 2.57
C LYS A 215 2.83 -16.91 2.89
N ARG A 216 2.39 -16.66 4.13
CA ARG A 216 1.00 -16.95 4.54
C ARG A 216 0.02 -16.15 3.70
N LEU A 217 0.22 -14.85 3.55
CA LEU A 217 -0.63 -14.02 2.68
C LEU A 217 -0.58 -14.44 1.20
N GLY A 218 0.54 -14.98 0.73
CA GLY A 218 0.69 -15.45 -0.65
C GLY A 218 0.17 -16.87 -0.92
N THR A 219 -0.14 -17.68 0.11
CA THR A 219 -0.51 -19.09 -0.07
C THR A 219 -1.84 -19.46 0.57
N ASP A 220 -2.28 -18.73 1.59
CA ASP A 220 -3.56 -18.90 2.27
C ASP A 220 -4.55 -17.82 1.77
N ARG A 221 -5.36 -18.19 0.78
CA ARG A 221 -6.33 -17.28 0.14
C ARG A 221 -7.40 -16.77 1.11
N GLU A 222 -7.80 -17.58 2.07
CA GLU A 222 -8.79 -17.18 3.07
C GLU A 222 -8.18 -16.13 4.01
N TYR A 223 -6.97 -16.38 4.50
CA TYR A 223 -6.26 -15.40 5.33
C TYR A 223 -5.99 -14.09 4.59
N LEU A 224 -5.54 -14.15 3.34
CA LEU A 224 -5.37 -12.95 2.50
C LEU A 224 -6.67 -12.15 2.40
N SER A 225 -7.77 -12.83 2.07
CA SER A 225 -9.09 -12.21 1.97
C SER A 225 -9.51 -11.54 3.27
N GLN A 226 -9.35 -12.21 4.42
CA GLN A 226 -9.67 -11.64 5.74
C GLN A 226 -8.84 -10.40 6.05
N ILE A 227 -7.53 -10.42 5.80
CA ILE A 227 -6.64 -9.27 6.06
C ILE A 227 -6.97 -8.10 5.12
N ARG A 228 -7.23 -8.36 3.83
CA ARG A 228 -7.69 -7.32 2.89
C ARG A 228 -8.99 -6.66 3.36
N ALA A 229 -9.97 -7.46 3.79
CA ALA A 229 -11.21 -6.95 4.36
C ALA A 229 -10.97 -6.09 5.62
N LYS A 230 -10.07 -6.53 6.49
CA LYS A 230 -9.68 -5.79 7.70
C LYS A 230 -9.06 -4.43 7.35
N VAL A 231 -8.07 -4.39 6.45
CA VAL A 231 -7.41 -3.15 6.00
C VAL A 231 -8.43 -2.22 5.31
N TRP A 232 -9.26 -2.74 4.42
CA TRP A 232 -10.28 -1.95 3.72
C TRP A 232 -11.28 -1.29 4.67
N LYS A 233 -11.76 -2.01 5.69
CA LYS A 233 -12.64 -1.46 6.72
C LYS A 233 -11.90 -0.47 7.62
N ALA A 234 -10.68 -0.81 8.03
CA ALA A 234 -9.91 -0.01 8.97
C ALA A 234 -9.49 1.34 8.40
N ARG A 235 -9.28 1.47 7.08
CA ARG A 235 -8.86 2.75 6.47
C ARG A 235 -9.84 3.90 6.71
N THR A 236 -11.12 3.61 6.91
CA THR A 236 -12.17 4.63 7.17
C THR A 236 -12.68 4.64 8.61
N THR A 237 -12.37 3.60 9.40
CA THR A 237 -12.85 3.47 10.79
C THR A 237 -11.76 3.67 11.84
N SER A 238 -10.49 3.55 11.46
CA SER A 238 -9.35 3.85 12.33
C SER A 238 -9.02 5.34 12.38
N THR A 239 -8.03 5.70 13.18
CA THR A 239 -7.52 7.08 13.28
C THR A 239 -6.58 7.45 12.13
N LEU A 240 -6.03 6.46 11.39
CA LEU A 240 -4.91 6.68 10.45
C LEU A 240 -5.20 7.75 9.39
N PHE A 241 -6.40 7.76 8.83
CA PHE A 241 -6.83 8.73 7.81
C PHE A 241 -7.86 9.75 8.33
N ASN A 242 -8.10 9.79 9.64
CA ASN A 242 -9.03 10.73 10.25
C ASN A 242 -8.32 12.07 10.51
N VAL A 243 -8.29 12.93 9.48
CA VAL A 243 -7.62 14.24 9.54
C VAL A 243 -8.20 15.13 10.66
N ARG A 244 -9.52 15.08 10.90
CA ARG A 244 -10.15 15.87 11.96
C ARG A 244 -9.63 15.45 13.34
N GLN A 245 -9.54 14.16 13.61
CA GLN A 245 -9.00 13.64 14.87
C GLN A 245 -7.51 13.99 15.00
N TYR A 246 -6.73 13.80 13.93
CA TYR A 246 -5.31 14.17 13.91
C TYR A 246 -5.09 15.65 14.25
N CYS A 247 -5.86 16.56 13.65
CA CYS A 247 -5.80 17.99 13.96
C CYS A 247 -6.13 18.28 15.43
N SER A 248 -7.20 17.69 15.96
CA SER A 248 -7.57 17.88 17.37
C SER A 248 -6.51 17.38 18.35
N ASP A 249 -5.86 16.25 18.05
CA ASP A 249 -4.78 15.71 18.87
C ASP A 249 -3.51 16.57 18.76
N MET A 250 -3.21 17.11 17.58
CA MET A 250 -2.12 18.04 17.35
C MET A 250 -2.34 19.36 18.09
N GLU A 251 -3.54 19.94 18.04
CA GLU A 251 -3.91 21.14 18.80
C GLU A 251 -3.71 20.91 20.30
N ARG A 252 -4.15 19.76 20.83
CA ARG A 252 -3.94 19.39 22.24
C ARG A 252 -2.46 19.31 22.59
N LEU A 253 -1.64 18.74 21.72
CA LEU A 253 -0.19 18.67 21.90
C LEU A 253 0.44 20.07 21.93
N LEU A 254 0.06 20.94 20.98
CA LEU A 254 0.53 22.32 20.93
C LEU A 254 0.12 23.12 22.18
N HIS A 255 -1.09 22.91 22.69
CA HIS A 255 -1.53 23.51 23.96
C HIS A 255 -0.71 23.01 25.15
N LYS A 256 -0.37 21.72 25.23
CA LYS A 256 0.52 21.18 26.28
C LYS A 256 1.92 21.81 26.20
N MET A 257 2.48 21.94 25.00
CA MET A 257 3.76 22.60 24.75
C MET A 257 3.75 24.07 25.20
N TRP A 258 2.73 24.82 24.77
CA TRP A 258 2.58 26.23 25.13
C TRP A 258 2.39 26.44 26.63
N LYS A 259 1.52 25.66 27.27
CA LYS A 259 1.29 25.76 28.72
C LYS A 259 2.58 25.57 29.51
N ARG A 260 3.38 24.55 29.16
CA ARG A 260 4.66 24.29 29.83
C ARG A 260 5.60 25.49 29.75
N TYR A 261 5.72 26.09 28.56
CA TYR A 261 6.50 27.30 28.36
C TYR A 261 5.95 28.49 29.16
N ALA A 262 4.63 28.72 29.13
CA ALA A 262 3.98 29.81 29.84
C ALA A 262 4.11 29.69 31.38
N ASP A 263 4.22 28.46 31.89
CA ASP A 263 4.49 28.17 33.31
C ASP A 263 5.98 28.34 33.68
N GLY A 264 6.85 28.79 32.74
CA GLY A 264 8.27 29.06 32.98
C GLY A 264 9.16 27.81 32.99
N LEU A 265 8.66 26.66 32.52
CA LEU A 265 9.39 25.39 32.53
C LEU A 265 10.20 25.19 31.23
N SER A 266 11.39 24.60 31.33
CA SER A 266 12.22 24.23 30.17
C SER A 266 11.58 23.12 29.31
N PRO A 267 11.91 23.04 28.00
CA PRO A 267 11.46 21.94 27.14
C PRO A 267 11.81 20.56 27.72
N ASP A 268 10.90 19.60 27.55
CA ASP A 268 11.02 18.24 28.11
C ASP A 268 10.12 17.27 27.30
N HIS A 269 10.25 15.98 27.54
CA HIS A 269 9.43 14.96 26.87
C HIS A 269 7.94 15.13 27.22
N ILE A 270 7.10 15.10 26.20
CA ILE A 270 5.64 15.04 26.36
C ILE A 270 5.20 13.61 26.01
N LEU A 271 4.95 12.83 27.05
CA LEU A 271 4.53 11.44 26.94
C LEU A 271 3.00 11.35 26.96
N SER A 272 2.46 10.24 26.48
CA SER A 272 1.01 10.00 26.56
C SER A 272 0.59 9.84 28.03
N ASP A 273 -0.59 10.33 28.39
CA ASP A 273 -1.11 10.23 29.78
C ASP A 273 -1.36 8.77 30.24
N ARG A 274 -1.06 7.77 29.40
CA ARG A 274 -1.12 6.34 29.72
C ARG A 274 0.12 5.81 30.44
N GLU A 275 1.26 6.48 30.36
CA GLU A 275 2.49 6.04 31.06
C GLU A 275 2.49 6.39 32.55
N GLY A 276 1.43 7.06 33.05
CA GLY A 276 1.18 7.32 34.47
C GLY A 276 0.08 6.48 35.12
N ARG A 277 -0.51 5.50 34.43
CA ARG A 277 -1.51 4.59 35.03
C ARG A 277 -0.85 3.32 35.53
N ASP A 278 -1.10 2.99 36.80
CA ASP A 278 -0.75 1.70 37.37
C ASP A 278 -1.39 0.59 36.52
N PRO A 279 -0.62 -0.40 36.02
CA PRO A 279 -1.17 -1.54 35.29
C PRO A 279 -2.20 -2.37 36.08
N ASN A 280 -2.35 -2.15 37.39
CA ASN A 280 -3.38 -2.76 38.23
C ASN A 280 -4.67 -1.93 38.39
N ASP A 281 -4.75 -0.72 37.84
CA ASP A 281 -5.94 0.12 37.98
C ASP A 281 -7.06 -0.33 37.03
N ARG A 282 -8.05 -1.07 37.57
CA ARG A 282 -9.19 -1.67 36.85
C ARG A 282 -10.48 -0.90 37.03
N THR A 283 -10.46 0.44 36.98
CA THR A 283 -11.72 1.20 36.95
C THR A 283 -12.19 1.40 35.49
N ASN A 284 -13.32 0.74 35.21
CA ASN A 284 -14.06 0.56 33.94
C ASN A 284 -14.06 1.71 32.93
#